data_AF-A0A1I4VCF8-F1
#
_entry.id   AF-A0A1I4VCF8-F1
#
_cell.length_a   1.000
_cell.length_b   1.000
_cell.length_c   1.000
_cell.angle_alpha   90.00
_cell.angle_beta   90.00
_cell.angle_gamma   90.00
#
_symmetry.space_group_name_H-M   'P 1'
#
loop_
_entity.id
_entity.type
_entity.pdbx_description
1 polymer ?
#
loop_
_entity_poly.entity_id
_entity_poly.type
_entity_poly.pdbx_seq_one_letter_code
_entity_poly.pdbx_strand_id
1 'polypeptide(L)'
;MRGLMTAAFLCLLTACAIPVLQVAEVAMHGKSAFDLYRAIISNPEELLTLTGSIREHYKAHDPATRYAGLENKTAATNGWFDDGWLALDYIRLGPAPCDNLPQGCFFVELKKLSFSQCISLANHDEINGLYYRVELNGDPVSIGGLNHEVLEECKIALPLMQGRNEIKYISY
;
A
#
# COMPACT_ATOMS: atom_id res chain seq x y z
N MET A 1 -17.21 -56.80 -34.12
CA MET A 1 -17.94 -55.52 -34.21
C MET A 1 -18.67 -55.29 -32.89
N ARG A 2 -18.67 -54.04 -32.38
CA ARG A 2 -19.16 -53.59 -31.06
C ARG A 2 -18.16 -53.90 -29.92
N GLY A 3 -17.74 -52.96 -29.08
CA GLY A 3 -18.13 -51.56 -28.92
C GLY A 3 -17.00 -50.74 -28.26
N LEU A 4 -16.98 -49.46 -28.62
CA LEU A 4 -16.19 -48.39 -28.01
C LEU A 4 -16.43 -48.34 -26.49
N MET A 5 -15.35 -48.35 -25.70
CA MET A 5 -15.32 -47.65 -24.41
C MET A 5 -14.18 -46.64 -24.46
N THR A 6 -14.53 -45.41 -24.86
CA THR A 6 -13.70 -44.22 -24.64
C THR A 6 -13.72 -43.91 -23.15
N ALA A 7 -12.64 -44.25 -22.46
CA ALA A 7 -12.37 -43.77 -21.11
C ALA A 7 -12.20 -42.25 -21.18
N ALA A 8 -13.15 -41.53 -20.60
CA ALA A 8 -13.08 -40.09 -20.45
C ALA A 8 -11.88 -39.74 -19.55
N PHE A 9 -10.95 -38.99 -20.13
CA PHE A 9 -9.88 -38.30 -19.42
C PHE A 9 -10.53 -37.34 -18.41
N LEU A 10 -10.53 -37.73 -17.13
CA LEU A 10 -10.75 -36.78 -16.04
C LEU A 10 -9.49 -35.91 -15.95
N CYS A 11 -9.47 -34.80 -16.68
CA CYS A 11 -8.59 -33.68 -16.35
C CYS A 11 -9.09 -33.11 -15.02
N LEU A 12 -8.51 -33.58 -13.92
CA LEU A 12 -8.49 -32.87 -12.65
C LEU A 12 -7.70 -31.58 -12.87
N LEU A 13 -8.38 -30.54 -13.35
CA LEU A 13 -7.98 -29.17 -13.10
C LEU A 13 -8.18 -28.94 -11.60
N THR A 14 -7.22 -29.40 -10.79
CA THR A 14 -6.98 -28.75 -9.51
C THR A 14 -6.50 -27.35 -9.84
N ALA A 15 -7.46 -26.43 -9.95
CA ALA A 15 -7.20 -25.01 -9.83
C ALA A 15 -6.52 -24.84 -8.46
N CYS A 16 -5.19 -24.80 -8.46
CA CYS A 16 -4.45 -24.27 -7.34
C CYS A 16 -4.94 -22.83 -7.21
N ALA A 17 -5.84 -22.60 -6.25
CA ALA A 17 -6.06 -21.29 -5.68
C ALA A 17 -4.73 -20.88 -5.06
N ILE A 18 -3.83 -20.33 -5.87
CA ILE A 18 -2.72 -19.56 -5.35
C ILE A 18 -3.41 -18.39 -4.67
N PRO A 19 -3.31 -18.25 -3.33
CA PRO A 19 -3.91 -17.11 -2.66
C PRO A 19 -3.35 -15.86 -3.33
N VAL A 20 -4.24 -14.97 -3.77
CA VAL A 20 -3.92 -13.75 -4.53
C VAL A 20 -2.78 -12.96 -3.88
N LEU A 21 -2.64 -13.05 -2.55
CA LEU A 21 -1.52 -12.50 -1.78
C LEU A 21 -0.13 -13.01 -2.22
N GLN A 22 0.05 -14.31 -2.47
CA GLN A 22 1.36 -14.87 -2.83
C GLN A 22 1.83 -14.44 -4.23
N VAL A 23 0.90 -14.19 -5.16
CA VAL A 23 1.24 -13.69 -6.51
C VAL A 23 1.59 -12.20 -6.44
N ALA A 24 0.89 -11.44 -5.61
CA ALA A 24 1.15 -10.01 -5.40
C ALA A 24 2.49 -9.78 -4.69
N GLU A 25 2.84 -10.61 -3.70
CA GLU A 25 4.13 -10.55 -3.00
C GLU A 25 5.31 -10.77 -3.97
N VAL A 26 5.21 -11.73 -4.89
CA VAL A 26 6.20 -11.94 -5.97
C VAL A 26 6.29 -10.74 -6.94
N ALA A 27 5.22 -9.97 -7.11
CA ALA A 27 5.18 -8.82 -8.01
C ALA A 27 5.86 -7.56 -7.44
N MET A 28 6.10 -7.48 -6.12
CA MET A 28 6.85 -6.38 -5.51
C MET A 28 8.35 -6.66 -5.42
N HIS A 29 8.72 -7.92 -5.20
CA HIS A 29 10.11 -8.32 -5.05
C HIS A 29 10.94 -7.97 -6.30
N GLY A 30 12.01 -7.17 -6.10
CA GLY A 30 12.93 -6.74 -7.16
C GLY A 30 12.49 -5.49 -7.94
N LYS A 31 11.40 -4.81 -7.55
CA LYS A 31 11.09 -3.46 -8.04
C LYS A 31 11.97 -2.43 -7.32
N SER A 32 12.43 -1.40 -8.05
CA SER A 32 12.97 -0.22 -7.38
C SER A 32 11.86 0.53 -6.65
N ALA A 33 12.19 1.25 -5.57
CA ALA A 33 11.23 2.11 -4.87
C ALA A 33 10.50 3.09 -5.80
N PHE A 34 11.18 3.61 -6.84
CA PHE A 34 10.56 4.52 -7.82
C PHE A 34 9.60 3.79 -8.76
N ASP A 35 9.89 2.54 -9.12
CA ASP A 35 8.97 1.72 -9.92
C ASP A 35 7.73 1.34 -9.12
N LEU A 36 7.90 1.02 -7.83
CA LEU A 36 6.78 0.80 -6.92
C LEU A 36 5.93 2.06 -6.76
N TYR A 37 6.54 3.23 -6.57
CA TYR A 37 5.84 4.52 -6.54
C TYR A 37 5.00 4.75 -7.82
N ARG A 38 5.57 4.52 -9.01
CA ARG A 38 4.85 4.65 -10.28
C ARG A 38 3.72 3.62 -10.41
N ALA A 39 3.94 2.41 -9.93
CA ALA A 39 2.94 1.35 -9.92
C ALA A 39 1.75 1.73 -9.02
N ILE A 40 2.00 2.20 -7.80
CA ILE A 40 0.96 2.64 -6.86
C ILE A 40 0.13 3.79 -7.46
N ILE A 41 0.77 4.76 -8.12
CA ILE A 41 0.04 5.86 -8.78
C ILE A 41 -0.87 5.36 -9.91
N SER A 42 -0.43 4.32 -10.64
CA SER A 42 -1.17 3.78 -11.78
C SER A 42 -2.24 2.77 -11.34
N ASN A 43 -1.99 2.07 -10.23
CA ASN A 43 -2.85 1.07 -9.62
C ASN A 43 -2.69 1.13 -8.08
N PRO A 44 -3.55 1.91 -7.39
CA PRO A 44 -3.47 2.10 -5.94
C PRO A 44 -3.56 0.81 -5.11
N GLU A 45 -4.09 -0.29 -5.65
CA GLU A 45 -4.11 -1.61 -5.01
C GLU A 45 -2.72 -2.18 -4.70
N GLU A 46 -1.68 -1.77 -5.43
CA GLU A 46 -0.28 -2.17 -5.14
C GLU A 46 0.16 -1.72 -3.73
N LEU A 47 -0.47 -0.68 -3.18
CA LEU A 47 -0.23 -0.23 -1.81
C LEU A 47 -0.68 -1.27 -0.78
N LEU A 48 -1.73 -2.04 -1.08
CA LEU A 48 -2.24 -3.09 -0.19
C LEU A 48 -1.27 -4.24 -0.06
N THR A 49 -0.57 -4.59 -1.15
CA THR A 49 0.46 -5.63 -1.12
C THR A 49 1.59 -5.23 -0.18
N LEU A 50 2.13 -4.00 -0.32
CA LEU A 50 3.19 -3.50 0.55
C LEU A 50 2.75 -3.45 2.01
N THR A 51 1.53 -2.96 2.24
CA THR A 51 0.90 -2.88 3.57
C THR A 51 0.75 -4.28 4.16
N GLY A 52 0.34 -5.27 3.37
CA GLY A 52 0.23 -6.67 3.77
C GLY A 52 1.56 -7.27 4.18
N SER A 53 2.62 -7.09 3.37
CA SER A 53 3.97 -7.58 3.69
C SER A 53 4.52 -6.96 4.97
N ILE A 54 4.31 -5.66 5.19
CA ILE A 54 4.70 -4.99 6.45
C ILE A 54 3.95 -5.60 7.64
N ARG A 55 2.62 -5.77 7.55
CA ARG A 55 1.82 -6.34 8.63
C ARG A 55 2.23 -7.76 8.97
N GLU A 56 2.45 -8.58 7.95
CA GLU A 56 2.86 -9.98 8.11
C GLU A 56 4.24 -10.09 8.77
N HIS A 57 5.21 -9.28 8.35
CA HIS A 57 6.56 -9.26 8.94
C HIS A 57 6.55 -8.88 10.42
N TYR A 58 5.74 -7.88 10.78
CA TYR A 58 5.71 -7.36 12.15
C TYR A 58 4.65 -7.99 13.05
N LYS A 59 3.82 -8.93 12.57
CA LYS A 59 2.67 -9.48 13.33
C LYS A 59 3.03 -10.07 14.69
N ALA A 60 4.21 -10.67 14.81
CA ALA A 60 4.67 -11.36 16.02
C ALA A 60 5.35 -10.42 17.03
N HIS A 61 5.53 -9.14 16.69
CA HIS A 61 6.18 -8.16 17.56
C HIS A 61 5.21 -7.66 18.63
N ASP A 62 5.77 -7.17 19.73
CA ASP A 62 5.01 -6.57 20.83
C ASP A 62 4.08 -5.46 20.27
N PRO A 63 2.75 -5.53 20.55
CA PRO A 63 1.82 -4.52 20.07
C PRO A 63 2.20 -3.07 20.43
N ALA A 64 2.90 -2.85 21.54
CA ALA A 64 3.32 -1.53 22.02
C ALA A 64 4.56 -0.97 21.30
N THR A 65 5.31 -1.78 20.55
CA THR A 65 6.48 -1.35 19.78
C THR A 65 6.51 -2.00 18.39
N ARG A 66 5.35 -2.42 17.87
CA ARG A 66 5.24 -3.37 16.75
C ARG A 66 6.05 -2.93 15.53
N TYR A 67 5.95 -1.67 15.15
CA TYR A 67 6.59 -1.13 13.94
C TYR A 67 7.87 -0.33 14.24
N ALA A 68 8.44 -0.47 15.44
CA ALA A 68 9.70 0.16 15.79
C ALA A 68 10.80 -0.30 14.81
N GLY A 69 11.56 0.65 14.26
CA GLY A 69 12.60 0.37 13.27
C GLY A 69 12.10 0.10 11.85
N LEU A 70 10.81 0.27 11.57
CA LEU A 70 10.33 0.32 10.19
C LEU A 70 10.88 1.59 9.51
N GLU A 71 11.56 1.39 8.38
CA GLU A 71 12.07 2.42 7.48
C GLU A 71 12.32 1.82 6.09
N ASN A 72 12.63 2.64 5.08
CA ASN A 72 12.89 2.14 3.72
C ASN A 72 14.03 1.12 3.64
N LYS A 73 15.05 1.26 4.48
CA LYS A 73 16.15 0.29 4.57
C LYS A 73 15.66 -1.08 5.00
N THR A 74 14.66 -1.14 5.88
CA THR A 74 14.01 -2.38 6.28
C THR A 74 13.26 -3.01 5.11
N ALA A 75 12.58 -2.20 4.29
CA ALA A 75 11.94 -2.70 3.08
C ALA A 75 12.92 -3.30 2.07
N ALA A 76 14.08 -2.65 1.87
CA ALA A 76 15.14 -3.19 1.03
C ALA A 76 15.75 -4.48 1.60
N THR A 77 15.98 -4.53 2.91
CA THR A 77 16.51 -5.74 3.56
C THR A 77 15.56 -6.93 3.43
N ASN A 78 14.25 -6.67 3.47
CA ASN A 78 13.20 -7.68 3.29
C ASN A 78 12.82 -7.93 1.82
N GLY A 79 13.41 -7.19 0.87
CA GLY A 79 13.16 -7.33 -0.56
C GLY A 79 11.80 -6.82 -1.03
N TRP A 80 11.08 -6.00 -0.25
CA TRP A 80 9.80 -5.42 -0.68
C TRP A 80 9.97 -4.40 -1.81
N PHE A 81 11.09 -3.67 -1.80
CA PHE A 81 11.57 -2.86 -2.91
C PHE A 81 13.05 -2.49 -2.67
N ASP A 82 13.78 -2.20 -3.74
CA ASP A 82 15.18 -1.77 -3.63
C ASP A 82 15.29 -0.30 -3.22
N ASP A 83 16.11 -0.04 -2.20
CA ASP A 83 16.48 1.31 -1.74
C ASP A 83 17.55 1.91 -2.67
N GLY A 84 17.11 2.36 -3.84
CA GLY A 84 17.92 3.23 -4.70
C GLY A 84 18.00 4.64 -4.14
N TRP A 85 19.01 5.42 -4.53
CA TRP A 85 19.20 6.82 -4.09
C TRP A 85 17.98 7.75 -4.23
N LEU A 86 17.02 7.40 -5.10
CA LEU A 86 15.76 8.14 -5.30
C LEU A 86 14.59 7.63 -4.43
N ALA A 87 14.75 6.52 -3.71
CA ALA A 87 13.66 5.89 -2.95
C ALA A 87 13.07 6.84 -1.90
N LEU A 88 13.94 7.45 -1.08
CA LEU A 88 13.57 8.36 0.01
C LEU A 88 12.85 9.63 -0.46
N ASP A 89 13.01 9.97 -1.74
CA ASP A 89 12.47 11.19 -2.34
C ASP A 89 11.00 11.05 -2.76
N TYR A 90 10.51 9.81 -2.94
CA TYR A 90 9.18 9.52 -3.51
C TYR A 90 8.33 8.62 -2.63
N ILE A 91 8.95 7.71 -1.87
CA ILE A 91 8.23 6.82 -0.95
C ILE A 91 8.97 6.76 0.38
N ARG A 92 8.22 6.82 1.48
CA ARG A 92 8.77 6.69 2.83
C ARG A 92 7.90 5.78 3.67
N LEU A 93 8.55 4.90 4.42
CA LEU A 93 7.92 4.07 5.44
C LEU A 93 8.36 4.51 6.82
N GLY A 94 7.51 4.28 7.81
CA GLY A 94 7.90 4.48 9.19
C GLY A 94 6.81 4.14 10.20
N PRO A 95 7.16 4.12 11.49
CA PRO A 95 6.17 4.04 12.56
C PRO A 95 5.30 5.31 12.59
N ALA A 96 4.02 5.15 12.93
CA ALA A 96 3.07 6.23 13.11
C ALA A 96 2.44 6.16 14.51
N PRO A 97 2.16 7.29 15.17
CA PRO A 97 1.33 7.31 16.36
C PRO A 97 -0.13 7.00 16.00
N CYS A 98 -0.81 6.24 16.86
CA CYS A 98 -2.24 6.00 16.76
C CYS A 98 -2.92 6.35 18.09
N ASP A 99 -4.07 7.02 18.02
CA ASP A 99 -4.70 7.70 19.16
C ASP A 99 -5.08 6.76 20.32
N ASN A 100 -5.11 5.45 20.08
CA ASN A 100 -5.41 4.41 21.06
C ASN A 100 -4.44 3.22 21.06
N LEU A 101 -3.32 3.31 20.32
CA LEU A 101 -2.33 2.24 20.21
C LEU A 101 -0.94 2.84 20.43
N PRO A 102 -0.32 2.66 21.62
CA PRO A 102 0.88 3.39 22.02
C PRO A 102 1.99 3.46 20.97
N GLN A 103 2.23 2.41 20.16
CA GLN A 103 3.06 2.49 18.94
C GLN A 103 2.64 1.46 17.86
N GLY A 104 1.34 1.19 17.74
CA GLY A 104 0.83 0.07 16.96
C GLY A 104 0.49 0.39 15.51
N CYS A 105 0.99 1.47 14.93
CA CYS A 105 0.72 1.84 13.54
C CYS A 105 1.99 2.14 12.75
N PHE A 106 1.86 2.04 11.44
CA PHE A 106 2.87 2.46 10.49
C PHE A 106 2.25 3.32 9.41
N PHE A 107 3.10 3.99 8.65
CA PHE A 107 2.69 4.73 7.48
C PHE A 107 3.44 4.29 6.22
N VAL A 108 2.76 4.46 5.09
CA VAL A 108 3.37 4.56 3.76
C VAL A 108 3.07 5.97 3.24
N GLU A 109 4.11 6.75 3.00
CA GLU A 109 4.04 8.13 2.53
C GLU A 109 4.54 8.21 1.09
N LEU A 110 3.71 8.71 0.18
CA LEU A 110 4.07 8.98 -1.21
C LEU A 110 4.29 10.48 -1.36
N LYS A 111 5.41 10.87 -1.96
CA LYS A 111 5.86 12.27 -2.10
C LYS A 111 5.95 12.70 -3.55
N LYS A 112 6.07 14.02 -3.73
CA LYS A 112 6.25 14.67 -5.04
C LYS A 112 5.10 14.39 -6.01
N LEU A 113 3.90 14.19 -5.47
CA LEU A 113 2.70 13.95 -6.26
C LEU A 113 2.33 15.21 -7.07
N SER A 114 1.98 15.01 -8.33
CA SER A 114 1.30 16.04 -9.10
C SER A 114 -0.07 16.32 -8.49
N PHE A 115 -0.67 17.45 -8.86
CA PHE A 115 -2.04 17.76 -8.46
C PHE A 115 -3.02 16.64 -8.86
N SER A 116 -2.94 16.13 -10.10
CA SER A 116 -3.84 15.07 -10.57
C SER A 116 -3.65 13.74 -9.82
N GLN A 117 -2.40 13.37 -9.52
CA GLN A 117 -2.10 12.15 -8.78
C GLN A 117 -2.63 12.22 -7.35
N CYS A 118 -2.43 13.37 -6.70
CA CYS A 118 -2.98 13.68 -5.39
C CYS A 118 -4.50 13.51 -5.35
N ILE A 119 -5.22 14.15 -6.29
CA ILE A 119 -6.69 14.05 -6.40
C ILE A 119 -7.13 12.60 -6.59
N SER A 120 -6.46 11.88 -7.49
CA SER A 120 -6.82 10.50 -7.80
C SER A 120 -6.67 9.58 -6.60
N LEU A 121 -5.58 9.74 -5.83
CA LEU A 121 -5.29 8.92 -4.66
C LEU A 121 -6.20 9.28 -3.47
N ALA A 122 -6.40 10.57 -3.21
CA ALA A 122 -7.22 11.01 -2.08
C ALA A 122 -8.74 10.73 -2.28
N ASN A 123 -9.21 10.54 -3.51
CA ASN A 123 -10.57 10.10 -3.84
C ASN A 123 -10.72 8.58 -4.02
N HIS A 124 -9.67 7.79 -3.77
CA HIS A 124 -9.74 6.35 -4.03
C HIS A 124 -10.39 5.60 -2.86
N ASP A 125 -11.72 5.68 -2.78
CA ASP A 125 -12.54 5.16 -1.66
C ASP A 125 -12.22 3.73 -1.27
N GLU A 126 -12.02 2.84 -2.25
CA GLU A 126 -11.72 1.42 -2.00
C GLU A 126 -10.41 1.22 -1.22
N ILE A 127 -9.42 2.07 -1.45
CA ILE A 127 -8.13 1.98 -0.77
C ILE A 127 -8.19 2.74 0.54
N ASN A 128 -8.72 3.96 0.53
CA ASN A 128 -8.82 4.81 1.72
C ASN A 128 -9.64 4.13 2.83
N GLY A 129 -10.69 3.40 2.47
CA GLY A 129 -11.51 2.60 3.39
C GLY A 129 -10.75 1.52 4.17
N LEU A 130 -9.57 1.12 3.68
CA LEU A 130 -8.75 0.05 4.27
C LEU A 130 -7.67 0.56 5.23
N TYR A 131 -7.48 1.89 5.31
CA TYR A 131 -6.52 2.52 6.20
C TYR A 131 -7.19 3.09 7.45
N TYR A 132 -6.44 3.10 8.56
CA TYR A 132 -6.86 3.76 9.79
C TYR A 132 -7.01 5.26 9.58
N ARG A 133 -6.06 5.87 8.86
CA ARG A 133 -6.08 7.29 8.55
C ARG A 133 -5.35 7.55 7.24
N VAL A 134 -5.87 8.47 6.44
CA VAL A 134 -5.18 8.99 5.25
C VAL A 134 -5.00 10.49 5.45
N GLU A 135 -3.78 10.97 5.30
CA GLU A 135 -3.42 12.38 5.44
C GLU A 135 -2.92 12.91 4.09
N LEU A 136 -3.43 14.05 3.65
CA LEU A 136 -2.93 14.80 2.50
C LEU A 136 -2.19 16.04 3.00
N ASN A 137 -0.89 16.15 2.72
CA ASN A 137 -0.03 17.24 3.20
C ASN A 137 -0.11 17.49 4.73
N GLY A 138 -0.36 16.42 5.50
CA GLY A 138 -0.53 16.47 6.95
C GLY A 138 -1.96 16.65 7.45
N ASP A 139 -2.91 16.99 6.58
CA ASP A 139 -4.32 17.15 6.94
C ASP A 139 -5.10 15.84 6.70
N PRO A 140 -5.92 15.36 7.65
CA PRO A 140 -6.66 14.12 7.49
C PRO A 140 -7.75 14.25 6.42
N VAL A 141 -7.80 13.29 5.49
CA VAL A 141 -8.83 13.18 4.44
C VAL A 141 -9.74 11.96 4.60
N SER A 142 -9.30 10.95 5.34
CA SER A 142 -10.10 9.79 5.72
C SER A 142 -9.67 9.29 7.11
N ILE A 143 -10.64 8.92 7.96
CA ILE A 143 -10.41 8.41 9.32
C ILE A 143 -11.32 7.21 9.56
N GLY A 144 -10.75 6.06 9.92
CA GLY A 144 -11.50 4.83 10.22
C GLY A 144 -12.32 4.32 9.04
N GLY A 145 -11.85 4.54 7.81
CA GLY A 145 -12.55 4.23 6.56
C GLY A 145 -13.77 5.12 6.28
N LEU A 146 -14.06 6.10 7.13
CA LEU A 146 -15.00 7.17 6.83
C LEU A 146 -14.24 8.27 6.11
N ASN A 147 -14.56 8.44 4.82
CA ASN A 147 -14.12 9.61 4.09
C ASN A 147 -14.75 10.83 4.76
N HIS A 148 -13.92 11.79 5.15
CA HIS A 148 -14.43 13.14 5.34
C HIS A 148 -14.89 13.65 3.96
N GLU A 149 -15.81 14.61 3.90
CA GLU A 149 -16.18 15.27 2.64
C GLU A 149 -14.94 15.94 2.02
N VAL A 150 -14.14 15.18 1.29
CA VAL A 150 -12.94 15.58 0.58
C VAL A 150 -13.23 15.02 -0.81
N LEU A 151 -13.75 15.77 -1.80
CA LEU A 151 -12.92 16.64 -2.65
C LEU A 151 -13.76 17.41 -3.71
N GLU A 152 -14.81 18.16 -3.35
CA GLU A 152 -15.14 19.34 -4.20
C GLU A 152 -14.07 20.44 -4.03
N GLU A 153 -13.33 20.39 -2.90
CA GLU A 153 -12.42 21.42 -2.41
C GLU A 153 -10.95 20.99 -2.21
N CYS A 154 -10.35 20.23 -3.14
CA CYS A 154 -8.91 20.45 -3.39
C CYS A 154 -8.63 21.84 -4.03
N LYS A 155 -9.61 22.74 -4.01
CA LYS A 155 -9.61 24.08 -4.61
C LYS A 155 -9.27 25.21 -3.63
N ILE A 156 -9.40 25.06 -2.30
CA ILE A 156 -9.47 26.26 -1.42
C ILE A 156 -8.56 26.26 -0.17
N ALA A 157 -8.09 25.13 0.35
CA ALA A 157 -7.18 25.14 1.51
C ALA A 157 -5.90 24.34 1.23
N LEU A 158 -4.76 24.96 1.53
CA LEU A 158 -3.37 24.57 1.24
C LEU A 158 -2.88 24.89 -0.18
N PRO A 159 -1.70 25.52 -0.33
CA PRO A 159 -1.10 25.67 -1.65
C PRO A 159 -0.65 24.30 -2.15
N LEU A 160 -1.50 23.61 -2.92
CA LEU A 160 -1.11 22.42 -3.67
C LEU A 160 -0.04 22.86 -4.66
N MET A 161 1.21 22.49 -4.36
CA MET A 161 2.37 22.87 -5.15
C MET A 161 2.70 21.73 -6.11
N GLN A 162 2.83 22.02 -7.40
CA GLN A 162 3.23 21.02 -8.40
C GLN A 162 4.51 20.29 -7.93
N GLY A 163 4.44 18.96 -7.91
CA GLY A 163 5.57 18.10 -7.54
C GLY A 163 5.99 18.18 -6.08
N ARG A 164 5.14 18.70 -5.19
CA ARG A 164 5.42 18.85 -3.76
C ARG A 164 4.32 18.32 -2.84
N ASN A 165 3.25 17.76 -3.40
CA ASN A 165 2.20 17.15 -2.58
C ASN A 165 2.67 15.79 -2.05
N GLU A 166 2.20 15.45 -0.86
CA GLU A 166 2.44 14.16 -0.23
C GLU A 166 1.15 13.60 0.34
N ILE A 167 0.97 12.29 0.24
CA ILE A 167 -0.14 11.57 0.86
C ILE A 167 0.43 10.47 1.75
N LYS A 168 -0.13 10.32 2.95
CA LYS A 168 0.31 9.36 3.95
C LYS A 168 -0.84 8.45 4.32
N TYR A 169 -0.64 7.16 4.10
CA TYR A 169 -1.58 6.10 4.45
C TYR A 169 -1.12 5.42 5.74
N ILE A 170 -1.96 5.43 6.77
CA ILE A 170 -1.63 4.94 8.11
C ILE A 170 -2.44 3.68 8.40
N SER A 171 -1.77 2.61 8.82
CA SER A 171 -2.34 1.27 9.08
C SER A 171 -1.84 0.70 10.41
N TYR A 172 -2.49 -0.36 10.90
CA TYR A 172 -2.20 -1.13 12.13
C TYR A 172 -1.80 -2.59 11.90
#